data_AF-A0A9E0BJL5-F1
#
_entry.id   AF-A0A9E0BJL5-F1
#
_cell.length_a   1.000
_cell.length_b   1.000
_cell.length_c   1.000
_cell.angle_alpha   90.00
_cell.angle_beta   90.00
_cell.angle_gamma   90.00
#
_symmetry.space_group_name_H-M   'P 1'
#
loop_
_entity.id
_entity.type
_entity.pdbx_description
1 polymer ?
#
loop_
_entity_poly.entity_id
_entity_poly.type
_entity_poly.pdbx_seq_one_letter_code
_entity_poly.pdbx_strand_id
1 'polypeptide(L)' 'MILNPIRVYRRWRRAQQEALEEAQMLRRRHGETALEAARAKLAREDLSSWGRRVLQETVKVLEKA' A
#
# COMPACT_ATOMS: atom_id res chain seq x y z
N MET A 1 -15.85 19.19 12.12
CA MET A 1 -15.66 17.79 12.55
C MET A 1 -14.20 17.63 12.99
N ILE A 2 -13.91 17.59 14.30
CA ILE A 2 -12.53 17.42 14.78
C ILE A 2 -12.16 15.95 14.57
N LEU A 3 -11.26 15.70 13.61
CA LEU A 3 -10.79 14.36 13.31
C LEU A 3 -10.00 13.85 14.53
N ASN A 4 -10.48 12.79 15.20
CA ASN A 4 -9.79 12.24 16.37
C ASN A 4 -8.39 11.73 15.95
N PRO A 5 -7.30 12.35 16.44
CA PRO A 5 -5.95 12.07 15.95
C PRO A 5 -5.53 10.62 16.18
N ILE A 6 -6.02 9.97 17.24
CA ILE A 6 -5.74 8.56 17.56
C ILE A 6 -6.36 7.65 16.49
N ARG A 7 -7.59 7.94 16.06
CA ARG A 7 -8.27 7.14 15.01
C ARG A 7 -7.55 7.27 13.67
N VAL A 8 -7.08 8.48 13.34
CA VAL A 8 -6.31 8.74 12.12
C VAL A 8 -4.98 7.98 12.15
N TYR A 9 -4.27 8.05 13.28
CA TYR A 9 -3.02 7.34 13.47
C TYR A 9 -3.19 5.82 13.35
N ARG A 10 -4.20 5.23 14.00
CA ARG A 10 -4.50 3.80 13.89
C ARG A 10 -4.80 3.39 12.45
N ARG A 11 -5.57 4.22 11.73
CA ARG A 11 -5.88 3.99 10.32
C ARG A 11 -4.62 4.07 9.46
N TRP A 12 -3.75 5.05 9.68
CA TRP A 12 -2.47 5.12 8.97
C TRP A 12 -1.58 3.90 9.26
N ARG A 13 -1.45 3.52 10.53
CA ARG A 13 -0.65 2.36 10.95
C ARG A 13 -1.17 1.06 10.32
N ARG A 14 -2.49 0.90 10.22
CA ARG A 14 -3.11 -0.25 9.55
C ARG A 14 -2.77 -0.29 8.06
N ALA A 15 -2.88 0.83 7.35
CA ALA A 15 -2.51 0.90 5.93
C ALA A 15 -1.04 0.55 5.70
N GLN A 16 -0.15 0.99 6.59
CA GLN A 16 1.28 0.65 6.56
C GLN A 16 1.54 -0.85 6.75
N GLN A 17 0.86 -1.50 7.71
CA GLN A 17 0.99 -2.95 7.91
C GLN A 17 0.50 -3.74 6.70
N GLU A 18 -0.71 -3.44 6.21
CA GLU A 18 -1.25 -4.08 5.01
C GLU A 18 -0.34 -3.85 3.79
N ALA A 19 0.26 -2.66 3.68
CA ALA A 19 1.19 -2.33 2.60
C ALA A 19 2.50 -3.15 2.65
N LEU A 20 3.03 -3.41 3.84
CA LEU A 20 4.22 -4.25 4.05
C LEU A 20 3.95 -5.70 3.67
N GLU A 21 2.79 -6.23 4.07
CA GLU A 21 2.36 -7.59 3.70
C GLU A 21 2.20 -7.73 2.18
N GLU A 22 1.54 -6.77 1.53
CA GLU A 22 1.38 -6.75 0.08
C GLU A 22 2.73 -6.61 -0.63
N ALA A 23 3.64 -5.75 -0.13
CA ALA A 23 4.99 -5.61 -0.67
C ALA A 23 5.77 -6.92 -0.60
N GLN A 24 5.69 -7.65 0.52
CA GLN A 24 6.32 -8.95 0.66
C GLN A 24 5.72 -9.99 -0.28
N MET A 25 4.38 -10.03 -0.43
CA MET A 25 3.72 -10.92 -1.39
C MET A 25 4.17 -10.62 -2.83
N LEU A 26 4.22 -9.34 -3.21
CA LEU A 26 4.65 -8.93 -4.54
C LEU A 26 6.12 -9.27 -4.78
N ARG A 27 7.00 -9.05 -3.81
CA ARG A 27 8.41 -9.48 -3.90
C ARG A 27 8.54 -10.99 -4.09
N ARG A 28 7.78 -11.79 -3.34
CA ARG A 28 7.82 -13.25 -3.46
C ARG A 28 7.31 -13.74 -4.82
N ARG A 29 6.33 -13.06 -5.42
CA ARG A 29 5.73 -13.47 -6.70
C ARG A 29 6.45 -12.94 -7.93
N HIS A 30 6.93 -11.70 -7.87
CA HIS A 30 7.42 -10.94 -9.02
C HIS A 30 8.92 -10.61 -8.93
N GLY A 31 9.55 -10.85 -7.77
CA GLY A 31 10.97 -10.58 -7.57
C GLY A 31 11.30 -9.10 -7.84
N GLU A 32 12.22 -8.88 -8.79
CA GLU A 32 12.68 -7.55 -9.21
C GLU A 32 11.56 -6.70 -9.85
N THR A 33 10.54 -7.34 -10.46
CA THR A 33 9.41 -6.64 -11.08
C THR A 33 8.28 -6.28 -10.10
N ALA A 34 8.47 -6.51 -8.80
CA ALA A 34 7.45 -6.24 -7.78
C ALA A 34 6.98 -4.79 -7.75
N LEU A 35 7.88 -3.82 -7.99
CA LEU A 35 7.54 -2.40 -8.05
C LEU A 35 6.63 -2.09 -9.25
N GLU A 36 6.93 -2.64 -10.42
CA GLU A 36 6.12 -2.47 -11.62
C GLU A 36 4.74 -3.12 -11.46
N ALA A 37 4.69 -4.32 -10.87
CA ALA A 37 3.44 -4.99 -10.56
C ALA A 37 2.58 -4.18 -9.57
N ALA A 38 3.19 -3.55 -8.56
CA ALA A 38 2.49 -2.67 -7.63
C ALA A 38 1.92 -1.43 -8.34
N ARG A 39 2.70 -0.80 -9.23
CA ARG A 39 2.26 0.36 -10.03
C ARG A 39 1.14 -0.02 -11.00
N ALA A 40 1.23 -1.17 -11.65
CA ALA A 40 0.18 -1.69 -12.53
C ALA A 40 -1.12 -1.97 -11.78
N LYS A 41 -1.05 -2.53 -10.55
CA LYS A 41 -2.23 -2.67 -9.68
C LYS A 41 -2.81 -1.30 -9.30
N LEU A 42 -1.97 -0.34 -8.94
CA LEU A 42 -2.40 1.00 -8.52
C LEU A 42 -3.11 1.77 -9.65
N ALA A 43 -2.72 1.52 -10.90
CA ALA A 43 -3.33 2.11 -12.09
C ALA A 43 -4.76 1.61 -12.37
N ARG A 44 -5.23 0.55 -11.69
CA ARG A 44 -6.59 0.04 -11.89
C ARG A 44 -7.62 1.03 -11.35
N GLU A 45 -8.68 1.24 -12.13
CA GLU A 45 -9.74 2.20 -11.81
C GLU A 45 -10.76 1.65 -10.79
N ASP A 46 -10.83 0.33 -10.62
CA ASP A 46 -11.76 -0.38 -9.74
C ASP A 46 -11.31 -0.44 -8.27
N LEU A 47 -10.22 0.23 -7.90
CA LEU A 47 -9.70 0.23 -6.55
C LEU A 47 -10.57 1.04 -5.59
N SER A 48 -10.93 0.41 -4.47
CA SER A 48 -11.49 1.13 -3.33
C SER A 48 -10.52 2.22 -2.83
N SER A 49 -11.06 3.27 -2.22
CA SER A 49 -10.24 4.35 -1.62
C SER A 49 -9.23 3.85 -0.59
N TRP A 50 -9.56 2.76 0.12
CA TRP A 50 -8.64 2.09 1.02
C TRP A 50 -7.55 1.30 0.27
N GLY A 51 -7.93 0.47 -0.70
CA GLY A 51 -7.00 -0.31 -1.50
C GLY A 51 -6.00 0.56 -2.26
N ARG A 52 -6.47 1.70 -2.81
CA ARG A 52 -5.59 2.69 -3.43
C ARG A 52 -4.58 3.26 -2.43
N ARG A 53 -5.00 3.54 -1.19
CA ARG A 53 -4.09 4.04 -0.14
C ARG A 53 -3.07 2.99 0.31
N VAL A 54 -3.47 1.74 0.44
CA VAL A 54 -2.56 0.63 0.75
C VAL A 54 -1.53 0.48 -0.38
N LEU A 55 -1.97 0.41 -1.64
CA LEU A 55 -1.06 0.29 -2.79
C LEU A 55 -0.11 1.48 -2.95
N GLN A 56 -0.55 2.70 -2.66
CA GLN A 56 0.34 3.87 -2.61
C GLN A 56 1.45 3.71 -1.57
N GLU A 57 1.12 3.21 -0.37
CA GLU A 57 2.12 2.94 0.65
C GLU A 57 3.00 1.73 0.27
N THR A 58 2.44 0.69 -0.39
CA THR A 58 3.19 -0.46 -0.92
C THR A 58 4.24 -0.02 -1.92
N VAL A 59 3.89 0.86 -2.87
CA VAL A 59 4.84 1.42 -3.85
C VAL A 59 5.96 2.16 -3.11
N LYS A 60 5.64 3.02 -2.13
CA LYS A 60 6.67 3.72 -1.33
C LYS A 60 7.59 2.78 -0.56
N VAL A 61 7.07 1.68 -0.04
CA VAL A 61 7.86 0.65 0.65
C VAL A 61 8.82 -0.02 -0.33
N LEU A 62 8.33 -0.38 -1.51
CA LEU A 62 9.13 -1.04 -2.55
C LEU A 62 10.17 -0.11 -3.19
N GLU A 63 9.91 1.19 -3.29
CA GLU A 63 10.89 2.18 -3.78
C GLU A 63 12.04 2.42 -2.78
N LYS A 64 11.80 2.24 -1.49
CA LYS A 64 12.78 2.51 -0.43
C LYS A 64 13.70 1.35 -0.09
N ALA A 65 13.39 0.13 -0.54
CA ALA A 65 14.02 -1.08 -0.05
C ALA A 65 14.50 -1.96 -1.18
#